data_AF-A0A1Y1R548-F1
#
_entry.id   AF-A0A1Y1R548-F1
#
_cell.length_a   1.000
_cell.length_b   1.000
_cell.length_c   1.000
_cell.angle_alpha   90.00
_cell.angle_beta   90.00
_cell.angle_gamma   90.00
#
_symmetry.space_group_name_H-M   'P 1'
#
loop_
_entity.id
_entity.type
_entity.pdbx_description
1 polymer ?
#
loop_
_entity_poly.entity_id
_entity_poly.type
_entity_poly.pdbx_seq_one_letter_code
_entity_poly.pdbx_strand_id
1 'polypeptide(L)'
;MLWSILAIALFFLLFSFVLENPAEVTLTILGYPLAPASLSAVVITGFLLGGLVGVFSGMVMLARFRVRHVLLKRKNEQLETEVKKLRMNALKGLS
;
A
#
# COMPACT_ATOMS: atom_id res chain seq x y z
N MET A 1 12.53 9.31 11.44
CA MET A 1 12.76 10.76 11.26
C MET A 1 12.20 11.27 9.93
N LEU A 2 12.60 10.74 8.77
CA LEU A 2 12.11 11.21 7.46
C LEU A 2 10.57 11.20 7.33
N TRP A 3 9.93 10.07 7.67
CA TRP A 3 8.47 9.94 7.62
C TRP A 3 7.73 10.94 8.51
N SER A 4 8.29 11.23 9.68
CA SER A 4 7.74 12.20 10.63
C SER A 4 7.81 13.62 10.07
N ILE A 5 8.93 13.98 9.44
CA ILE A 5 9.12 15.28 8.78
C ILE A 5 8.13 15.43 7.62
N LEU A 6 7.96 14.38 6.81
CA LEU A 6 7.01 14.36 5.69
C LEU A 6 5.56 14.52 6.17
N ALA A 7 5.19 13.86 7.27
CA ALA A 7 3.86 13.98 7.86
C ALA A 7 3.60 15.40 8.38
N ILE A 8 4.59 16.02 9.03
CA ILE A 8 4.49 17.40 9.51
C ILE A 8 4.37 18.38 8.33
N ALA A 9 5.21 18.25 7.31
CA ALA A 9 5.16 19.09 6.11
C ALA A 9 3.81 18.97 5.39
N LEU A 10 3.28 17.74 5.25
CA LEU A 10 1.97 17.50 4.67
C LEU A 10 0.85 18.14 5.50
N PHE A 11 0.92 18.05 6.83
CA PHE A 11 -0.05 18.68 7.72
C PHE A 11 -0.09 20.20 7.53
N PHE A 12 1.07 20.87 7.54
CA PHE A 12 1.14 22.31 7.31
C PHE A 12 0.61 22.71 5.93
N LEU A 13 0.92 21.93 4.89
CA LEU A 13 0.43 22.19 3.54
C LEU A 13 -1.10 22.10 3.48
N LEU A 14 -1.69 21.04 4.04
CA LEU A 14 -3.15 20.89 4.09
C LEU A 14 -3.80 21.98 4.93
N PHE A 15 -3.18 22.36 6.06
CA PHE A 15 -3.68 23.40 6.93
C PHE A 15 -3.69 24.78 6.25
N SER A 16 -2.59 25.17 5.60
CA SER A 16 -2.52 26.41 4.81
C SER A 16 -3.55 26.40 3.67
N PHE A 17 -3.72 25.25 3.00
CA PHE A 17 -4.70 25.11 1.94
C PHE A 17 -6.14 25.36 2.43
N VAL A 18 -6.51 24.89 3.63
CA VAL A 18 -7.83 25.18 4.23
C VAL A 18 -8.02 26.67 4.47
N LEU A 19 -7.01 27.33 5.04
CA LEU A 19 -7.10 28.75 5.40
C LEU A 19 -7.20 29.66 4.19
N GLU A 20 -6.45 29.35 3.12
CA GLU A 20 -6.40 30.18 1.92
C GLU A 20 -7.59 29.97 0.97
N ASN A 21 -8.33 28.86 1.11
CA ASN A 21 -9.41 28.48 0.20
C ASN A 21 -10.76 28.33 0.93
N PRO A 22 -11.38 29.43 1.38
CA PRO A 22 -12.71 29.42 2.01
C PRO A 22 -13.85 29.32 0.98
N ALA A 23 -13.55 29.34 -0.32
CA ALA A 23 -14.56 29.32 -1.37
C ALA A 23 -15.47 28.09 -1.28
N GLU A 24 -16.77 28.32 -1.33
CA GLU A 24 -17.79 27.26 -1.39
C GLU A 24 -18.00 26.80 -2.84
N VAL A 25 -18.05 25.49 -3.03
CA VAL A 25 -18.26 24.87 -4.33
C VAL A 25 -19.42 23.90 -4.23
N THR A 26 -20.33 23.99 -5.19
CA THR A 26 -21.43 23.05 -5.37
C THR A 26 -20.93 21.88 -6.20
N LEU A 27 -20.83 20.70 -5.58
CA LEU A 27 -20.45 19.48 -6.28
C LEU A 27 -21.65 18.90 -7.01
N THR A 28 -21.47 18.52 -8.28
CA THR A 28 -22.47 17.72 -9.00
C THR A 28 -21.91 16.32 -9.20
N ILE A 29 -22.51 15.32 -8.57
CA ILE A 29 -22.10 13.92 -8.68
C ILE A 29 -23.19 13.17 -9.43
N LEU A 30 -22.83 12.54 -10.56
CA LEU A 30 -23.77 11.78 -11.41
C LEU A 30 -25.04 12.59 -11.79
N GLY A 31 -24.88 13.91 -11.98
CA GLY A 31 -25.98 14.81 -12.33
C GLY A 31 -26.80 15.33 -11.14
N TYR A 32 -26.53 14.88 -9.91
CA TYR A 32 -27.19 15.38 -8.71
C TYR A 32 -26.32 16.44 -8.02
N PRO A 33 -26.81 17.68 -7.83
CA PRO A 33 -26.11 18.68 -7.05
C PRO A 33 -26.15 18.30 -5.57
N LEU A 34 -24.98 18.27 -4.93
CA LEU A 34 -24.84 18.13 -3.48
C LEU A 34 -24.93 19.50 -2.81
N ALA A 35 -25.13 19.48 -1.49
CA ALA A 35 -25.05 20.69 -0.67
C ALA A 35 -23.70 21.42 -0.91
N PRO A 36 -23.70 22.77 -0.92
CA PRO A 36 -22.47 23.54 -1.04
C PRO A 36 -21.52 23.16 0.10
N ALA A 37 -20.29 22.84 -0.27
CA ALA A 37 -19.23 22.48 0.66
C ALA A 37 -18.01 23.34 0.36
N SER A 38 -17.17 23.60 1.37
CA SER A 38 -15.92 24.31 1.12
C SER A 38 -15.02 23.49 0.19
N LEU A 39 -14.39 24.14 -0.79
CA LEU A 39 -13.47 23.51 -1.72
C LEU A 39 -12.37 22.73 -0.97
N SER A 40 -11.88 23.33 0.12
CA SER A 40 -10.91 22.71 1.02
C SER A 40 -11.40 21.39 1.62
N ALA A 41 -12.63 21.33 2.12
CA ALA A 41 -13.20 20.10 2.66
C ALA A 41 -13.30 19.02 1.58
N VAL A 42 -13.77 19.38 0.38
CA VAL A 42 -13.91 18.43 -0.74
C VAL A 42 -12.56 17.81 -1.12
N VAL A 43 -11.53 18.65 -1.30
CA VAL A 43 -10.20 18.20 -1.71
C VAL A 43 -9.56 17.33 -0.62
N ILE A 44 -9.67 17.73 0.65
CA ILE A 44 -9.11 16.99 1.77
C ILE A 44 -9.80 15.65 1.94
N THR A 45 -11.13 15.61 1.88
CA THR A 45 -11.88 14.35 1.95
C THR A 45 -11.49 13.43 0.80
N GLY A 46 -11.40 13.94 -0.44
CA GLY A 46 -10.94 13.17 -1.58
C GLY A 46 -9.52 12.61 -1.40
N PHE A 47 -8.60 13.43 -0.89
CA PHE A 47 -7.23 13.02 -0.57
C PHE A 47 -7.19 11.93 0.49
N LEU A 48 -7.94 12.08 1.59
CA LEU A 48 -8.01 11.10 2.67
C LEU A 48 -8.58 9.76 2.18
N LEU A 49 -9.66 9.80 1.39
CA LEU A 49 -10.25 8.60 0.80
C LEU A 49 -9.27 7.91 -0.15
N GLY A 50 -8.62 8.67 -1.03
CA GLY A 50 -7.59 8.13 -1.94
C GLY A 50 -6.41 7.52 -1.18
N GLY A 51 -5.95 8.17 -0.13
CA GLY A 51 -4.89 7.67 0.76
C GLY A 51 -5.28 6.36 1.44
N LEU A 52 -6.50 6.28 1.99
CA LEU A 52 -7.02 5.05 2.60
C LEU A 52 -7.08 3.90 1.59
N VAL A 53 -7.62 4.15 0.39
CA VAL A 53 -7.66 3.15 -0.68
C VAL A 53 -6.25 2.68 -1.05
N GLY A 54 -5.29 3.61 -1.15
CA GLY A 54 -3.89 3.29 -1.41
C GLY A 54 -3.27 2.39 -0.34
N VAL A 55 -3.49 2.71 0.95
CA VAL A 55 -3.00 1.89 2.08
C VAL A 55 -3.65 0.51 2.07
N PHE A 56 -4.96 0.43 1.88
CA PHE A 56 -5.67 -0.85 1.80
C PHE A 56 -5.14 -1.72 0.65
N SER A 57 -4.97 -1.14 -0.54
CA SER A 57 -4.42 -1.83 -1.71
C SER A 57 -3.01 -2.36 -1.43
N GLY A 58 -2.14 -1.52 -0.85
CA GLY A 58 -0.79 -1.92 -0.46
C GLY A 58 -0.77 -3.06 0.56
N MET A 59 -1.68 -3.02 1.56
CA MET A 59 -1.80 -4.07 2.57
C MET A 59 -2.20 -5.42 1.96
N VAL A 60 -3.16 -5.43 1.04
CA VAL A 60 -3.56 -6.63 0.30
C VAL A 60 -2.39 -7.18 -0.52
N MET A 61 -1.64 -6.30 -1.18
CA MET A 61 -0.48 -6.69 -1.99
C MET A 61 0.63 -7.30 -1.14
N LEU A 62 0.94 -6.70 0.01
CA LEU A 62 1.92 -7.22 0.98
C LEU A 62 1.50 -8.58 1.54
N ALA A 63 0.22 -8.76 1.87
CA ALA A 63 -0.30 -10.05 2.32
C ALA A 63 -0.09 -11.13 1.25
N ARG A 64 -0.43 -10.82 -0.01
CA ARG A 64 -0.21 -11.72 -1.15
C ARG A 64 1.27 -12.06 -1.34
N PHE A 65 2.17 -11.08 -1.23
CA PHE A 65 3.60 -11.32 -1.33
C PHE A 65 4.14 -12.17 -0.20
N ARG A 66 3.68 -11.96 1.04
CA ARG A 66 4.08 -12.76 2.20
C ARG A 66 3.68 -14.23 2.01
N VAL A 67 2.46 -14.50 1.53
CA VAL A 67 2.02 -15.88 1.23
C VAL A 67 2.90 -16.51 0.14
N ARG A 68 3.13 -15.80 -0.97
CA ARG A 68 4.00 -16.30 -2.06
C ARG A 68 5.42 -16.58 -1.59
N HIS A 69 5.96 -15.70 -0.74
CA HIS A 69 7.30 -15.86 -0.18
C HIS A 69 7.41 -17.14 0.66
N VAL A 70 6.42 -17.42 1.53
CA VAL A 70 6.41 -18.67 2.32
C VAL A 70 6.32 -19.90 1.42
N LEU A 71 5.47 -19.87 0.39
CA LEU A 71 5.34 -20.99 -0.55
C LEU A 71 6.64 -21.26 -1.32
N LEU A 72 7.28 -20.20 -1.82
CA LEU A 72 8.55 -20.30 -2.53
C LEU A 72 9.67 -20.80 -1.62
N LYS A 73 9.71 -20.31 -0.37
CA LYS A 73 10.67 -20.78 0.64
C LYS A 73 10.54 -22.29 0.88
N ARG A 74 9.31 -22.78 1.09
CA ARG A 74 9.04 -24.22 1.27
C ARG A 74 9.47 -25.05 0.06
N LYS A 75 9.18 -24.57 -1.16
CA LYS A 75 9.62 -25.26 -2.38
C LYS A 75 11.15 -25.32 -2.48
N ASN A 76 11.83 -24.24 -2.10
CA ASN A 76 13.29 -24.21 -2.12
C ASN A 76 13.88 -25.23 -1.13
N GLU A 77 13.36 -25.29 0.09
CA GLU A 77 13.80 -26.26 1.12
C GLU A 77 13.59 -27.73 0.67
N GLN A 78 12.49 -28.01 -0.03
CA GLN A 78 12.21 -29.34 -0.58
C GLN A 78 13.23 -29.71 -1.68
N LEU A 79 13.46 -28.81 -2.63
CA LEU A 79 14.42 -29.04 -3.72
C LEU A 79 15.86 -29.20 -3.20
N GLU A 80 16.27 -28.39 -2.22
CA GLU A 80 17.58 -28.55 -1.56
C GLU A 80 17.73 -29.94 -0.91
N THR A 81 16.66 -30.44 -0.30
CA THR A 81 16.65 -31.77 0.32
C THR A 81 16.77 -32.88 -0.74
N GLU A 82 16.08 -32.75 -1.87
CA GLU A 82 16.18 -33.69 -2.99
C GLU A 82 17.58 -33.70 -3.61
N VAL A 83 18.16 -32.52 -3.85
CA VAL A 83 19.54 -32.39 -4.34
C VAL A 83 20.52 -33.05 -3.37
N LYS A 84 20.35 -32.85 -2.07
CA LYS A 84 21.19 -33.49 -1.04
C LYS A 84 21.08 -35.01 -1.08
N LYS A 85 19.86 -35.56 -1.23
CA LYS A 85 19.64 -37.01 -1.37
C LYS A 85 20.32 -37.58 -2.61
N LEU A 86 20.16 -36.92 -3.77
CA LEU A 86 20.79 -37.32 -5.02
C LEU A 86 22.32 -37.34 -4.91
N ARG A 87 22.91 -36.31 -4.29
CA ARG A 87 24.36 -36.27 -4.03
C ARG A 87 24.82 -37.41 -3.13
N MET A 88 24.12 -37.70 -2.04
CA MET A 88 24.48 -38.81 -1.14
C MET A 88 24.35 -40.18 -1.82
N ASN A 89 23.33 -40.38 -2.65
CA ASN A 89 23.13 -41.62 -3.40
C ASN A 89 24.19 -41.81 -4.49
N ALA A 90 24.58 -40.73 -5.19
CA ALA A 90 25.66 -40.78 -6.16
C ALA A 90 27.01 -41.15 -5.53
N LEU A 91 27.30 -40.64 -4.33
CA LEU A 91 28.51 -41.02 -3.57
C LEU A 91 28.50 -42.48 -3.09
N LYS A 92 27.34 -43.03 -2.72
CA LYS A 92 27.20 -44.45 -2.34
C LYS A 92 27.31 -45.43 -3.51
N GLY A 93 26.98 -45.00 -4.73
CA GLY A 93 27.12 -45.83 -5.93
C GLY A 93 28.55 -45.92 -6.48
N LEU A 94 29.48 -45.12 -5.95
CA LEU A 94 30.89 -45.08 -6.35
C LEU A 94 31.84 -45.86 -5.41
N SER A 95 31.33 -46.40 -4.29
CA SER A 95 32.06 -47.27 -3.36
C SER A 95 31.64 -48.73 -3.52
#